data_AF-A0A4P7AI68-F1
#
_entry.id   AF-A0A4P7AI68-F1
#
_cell.length_a   1.000
_cell.length_b   1.000
_cell.length_c   1.000
_cell.angle_alpha   90.00
_cell.angle_beta   90.00
_cell.angle_gamma   90.00
#
_symmetry.space_group_name_H-M   'P 1'
#
loop_
_entity.id
_entity.type
_entity.pdbx_description
1 polymer ?
#
loop_
_entity_poly.entity_id
_entity_poly.type
_entity_poly.pdbx_seq_one_letter_code
_entity_poly.pdbx_strand_id
1 'polypeptide(L)'
;MIRTGKTLSNIGCNLILSSIIPLMCLSIVMMSIKKIIVSSLMSIKFIGEWLASLVEKTLNNIQNIGTYFFIVLLIVLTIITVYLVLINLKLKLMKNIGSILGIVIGFLLIFISSIPFIVSNTRSENGTWVLITGLLFTFCGISGLFIFSGSLICFFGLIKKGVVDKKIKKI
;
A
#
# COMPACT_ATOMS: atom_id res chain seq x y z
N MET A 1 11.67 -5.42 -23.75
CA MET A 1 10.24 -5.44 -23.34
C MET A 1 9.98 -6.28 -22.11
N ILE A 2 10.16 -7.61 -22.13
CA ILE A 2 9.85 -8.42 -20.94
C ILE A 2 10.79 -8.12 -19.75
N ARG A 3 12.10 -7.93 -20.01
CA ARG A 3 13.07 -7.59 -18.96
C ARG A 3 12.78 -6.22 -18.34
N THR A 4 12.45 -5.23 -19.18
CA THR A 4 12.11 -3.86 -18.75
C THR A 4 10.79 -3.78 -17.99
N GLY A 5 9.76 -4.55 -18.39
CA GLY A 5 8.50 -4.63 -17.64
C GLY A 5 8.66 -5.25 -16.25
N LYS A 6 9.51 -6.29 -16.14
CA LYS A 6 9.86 -6.88 -14.84
C LYS A 6 10.61 -5.91 -13.94
N THR A 7 11.62 -5.22 -14.47
CA THR A 7 12.39 -4.26 -13.67
C THR A 7 11.50 -3.13 -13.16
N LEU A 8 10.61 -2.59 -14.00
CA LEU A 8 9.70 -1.53 -13.61
C LEU A 8 8.70 -1.99 -12.52
N SER A 9 8.18 -3.20 -12.66
CA SER A 9 7.31 -3.82 -11.65
C SER A 9 8.05 -4.05 -10.31
N ASN A 10 9.29 -4.52 -10.37
CA ASN A 10 10.12 -4.75 -9.18
C ASN A 10 10.49 -3.43 -8.49
N ILE A 11 10.75 -2.36 -9.25
CA ILE A 11 10.96 -1.02 -8.67
C ILE A 11 9.73 -0.59 -7.88
N GLY A 12 8.54 -0.73 -8.46
CA GLY A 12 7.28 -0.43 -7.77
C GLY A 12 7.09 -1.27 -6.49
N CYS A 13 7.38 -2.58 -6.52
CA CYS A 13 7.30 -3.42 -5.33
C CYS A 13 8.30 -3.00 -4.24
N ASN A 14 9.53 -2.69 -4.63
CA ASN A 14 10.58 -2.30 -3.69
C ASN A 14 10.26 -0.95 -3.02
N LEU A 15 9.63 -0.01 -3.74
CA LEU A 15 9.15 1.24 -3.18
C LEU A 15 8.08 1.00 -2.10
N ILE A 16 7.13 0.09 -2.35
CA ILE A 16 6.11 -0.23 -1.34
C ILE A 16 6.75 -0.95 -0.14
N LEU A 17 7.61 -1.94 -0.38
CA LEU A 17 8.26 -2.68 0.70
C LEU A 17 9.11 -1.76 1.60
N SER A 18 9.84 -0.81 1.01
CA SER A 18 10.63 0.17 1.75
C SER A 18 9.76 1.11 2.58
N SER A 19 8.58 1.50 2.07
CA SER A 19 7.66 2.42 2.75
C SER A 19 6.73 1.76 3.77
N ILE A 20 6.44 0.47 3.64
CA ILE A 20 5.61 -0.27 4.61
C ILE A 20 6.23 -0.22 6.02
N ILE A 21 7.55 -0.35 6.15
CA ILE A 21 8.20 -0.40 7.47
C ILE A 21 7.98 0.91 8.26
N PRO A 22 8.31 2.11 7.74
CA PRO A 22 7.98 3.37 8.41
C PRO A 22 6.49 3.53 8.73
N LEU A 23 5.60 3.11 7.83
CA LEU A 23 4.15 3.20 8.04
C LEU A 23 3.66 2.26 9.14
N MET A 24 4.25 1.07 9.26
CA MET A 24 3.98 0.14 10.37
C MET A 24 4.47 0.72 11.70
N CYS A 25 5.65 1.35 11.72
CA CYS A 25 6.14 2.04 12.91
C CYS A 25 5.18 3.17 13.34
N LEU A 26 4.74 4.01 12.41
CA LEU A 26 3.75 5.06 12.67
C LEU A 26 2.46 4.49 13.26
N SER A 27 1.98 3.39 12.68
CA SER A 27 0.79 2.69 13.15
C SER A 27 0.93 2.16 14.59
N ILE A 28 2.06 1.54 14.92
CA ILE A 28 2.36 1.05 16.27
C ILE A 28 2.39 2.21 17.28
N VAL A 29 2.97 3.35 16.89
CA VAL A 29 2.95 4.57 17.72
C VAL A 29 1.51 5.03 17.95
N MET A 30 0.69 5.12 16.90
CA MET A 30 -0.73 5.51 17.04
C MET A 30 -1.52 4.56 17.94
N MET A 31 -1.27 3.24 17.86
CA MET A 31 -1.92 2.27 18.75
C MET A 31 -1.51 2.43 20.22
N SER A 32 -0.25 2.81 20.44
CA SER A 32 0.33 2.91 21.78
C SER A 32 0.04 4.26 22.46
N ILE A 33 -0.28 5.29 21.68
CA ILE A 33 -0.36 6.67 22.15
C ILE A 33 -1.42 6.87 23.24
N LYS A 34 -2.55 6.16 23.18
CA LYS A 34 -3.58 6.23 24.22
C LYS A 34 -3.01 5.80 25.57
N LYS A 35 -2.38 4.63 25.63
CA LYS A 35 -1.84 4.06 26.87
C LYS A 35 -0.76 4.96 27.45
N ILE A 36 0.12 5.50 26.59
CA ILE A 36 1.18 6.41 27.00
C ILE A 36 0.58 7.69 27.58
N ILE A 37 -0.35 8.34 26.88
CA ILE A 37 -0.92 9.62 27.32
C ILE A 37 -1.78 9.45 28.57
N VAL A 38 -2.64 8.44 28.64
CA VAL A 38 -3.47 8.19 29.83
C VAL A 38 -2.60 7.85 31.04
N SER A 39 -1.58 7.01 30.88
CA SER A 39 -0.65 6.71 31.97
C SER A 39 0.12 7.94 32.45
N SER A 40 0.54 8.81 31.53
CA SER A 40 1.22 10.06 31.86
C SER A 40 0.27 11.06 32.53
N LEU A 41 -0.98 11.17 32.07
CA LEU A 41 -1.97 12.07 32.65
C LEU A 41 -2.36 11.64 34.05
N MET A 42 -2.56 10.34 34.31
CA MET A 42 -2.88 9.84 35.66
C MET A 42 -1.77 10.07 36.71
N SER A 43 -0.54 10.39 36.28
CA SER A 43 0.53 10.81 37.20
C SER A 43 0.34 12.22 37.76
N ILE A 44 -0.46 13.04 37.09
CA ILE A 44 -0.89 14.36 37.53
C ILE A 44 -2.26 14.12 38.19
N LYS A 45 -2.47 14.52 39.46
CA LYS A 45 -3.66 14.19 40.30
C LYS A 45 -5.02 14.63 39.67
N PHE A 46 -5.91 15.29 40.41
CA PHE A 46 -7.28 15.64 39.97
C PHE A 46 -7.37 16.31 38.57
N ILE A 47 -6.33 17.07 38.16
CA ILE A 47 -6.21 17.67 36.82
C ILE A 47 -6.04 16.61 35.71
N GLY A 48 -5.31 15.52 35.99
CA GLY A 48 -5.02 14.46 35.02
C GLY A 48 -6.24 13.62 34.68
N GLU A 49 -7.10 13.31 35.65
CA GLU A 49 -8.37 12.60 35.40
C GLU A 49 -9.31 13.45 34.53
N TRP A 50 -9.41 14.75 34.81
CA TRP A 50 -10.21 15.68 34.02
C TRP A 50 -9.68 15.81 32.58
N LEU A 51 -8.36 15.99 32.39
CA LEU A 51 -7.76 16.03 31.05
C LEU A 51 -7.92 14.70 30.31
N ALA A 52 -7.76 13.57 31.00
CA ALA A 52 -7.93 12.25 30.38
C ALA A 52 -9.36 12.09 29.85
N SER A 53 -10.38 12.51 30.59
CA SER A 53 -11.78 12.42 30.16
C SER A 53 -12.10 13.25 28.90
N LEU A 54 -11.43 14.40 28.73
CA LEU A 54 -11.61 15.28 27.57
C LEU A 54 -10.96 14.70 26.30
N VAL A 55 -9.82 14.03 26.46
CA VAL A 55 -8.99 13.58 25.32
C VAL A 55 -9.23 12.10 24.99
N GLU A 56 -9.92 11.35 25.86
CA GLU A 56 -10.15 9.91 25.72
C GLU A 56 -10.83 9.52 24.40
N LYS A 57 -11.89 10.24 23.99
CA LYS A 57 -12.60 9.94 22.74
C LYS A 57 -11.70 10.11 21.52
N THR A 58 -10.87 11.15 21.52
CA THR A 58 -9.91 11.43 20.45
C THR A 58 -8.80 10.38 20.41
N LEU A 59 -8.27 9.99 21.58
CA LEU A 59 -7.24 8.95 21.67
C LEU A 59 -7.75 7.57 21.26
N ASN A 60 -8.99 7.24 21.63
CA ASN A 60 -9.65 6.02 21.15
C ASN A 60 -9.77 6.00 19.62
N ASN A 61 -10.15 7.12 19.01
CA ASN A 61 -10.20 7.22 17.56
C ASN A 61 -8.83 7.06 16.92
N ILE A 62 -7.79 7.72 17.45
CA ILE A 62 -6.41 7.58 16.95
C ILE A 62 -5.92 6.14 17.07
N GLN A 63 -6.16 5.50 18.22
CA GLN A 63 -5.79 4.10 18.45
C GLN A 63 -6.48 3.18 17.45
N ASN A 64 -7.80 3.33 17.26
CA ASN A 64 -8.57 2.51 16.31
C ASN A 64 -8.07 2.71 14.88
N ILE A 65 -7.82 3.95 14.46
CA ILE A 65 -7.23 4.24 13.13
C ILE A 65 -5.87 3.57 13.00
N GLY A 66 -5.02 3.66 14.03
CA GLY A 66 -3.75 2.96 14.09
C GLY A 66 -3.91 1.45 13.87
N THR A 67 -4.82 0.81 14.60
CA THR A 67 -5.11 -0.64 14.48
C THR A 67 -5.59 -1.04 13.09
N TYR A 68 -6.56 -0.32 12.52
CA TYR A 68 -7.03 -0.59 11.16
C TYR A 68 -5.93 -0.39 10.12
N PHE A 69 -5.13 0.67 10.26
CA PHE A 69 -4.03 0.95 9.35
C PHE A 69 -2.97 -0.15 9.37
N PHE A 70 -2.65 -0.72 10.53
CA PHE A 70 -1.71 -1.85 10.65
C PHE A 70 -2.18 -3.11 9.93
N ILE A 71 -3.45 -3.47 10.14
CA ILE A 71 -4.04 -4.67 9.52
C ILE A 71 -4.01 -4.54 8.00
N VAL A 72 -4.35 -3.35 7.48
CA VAL A 72 -4.27 -3.06 6.05
C VAL A 72 -2.84 -3.18 5.53
N LEU A 73 -1.85 -2.64 6.24
CA LEU A 73 -0.44 -2.76 5.84
C LEU A 73 0.05 -4.22 5.81
N LEU A 74 -0.37 -5.06 6.76
CA LEU A 74 -0.06 -6.49 6.75
C LEU A 74 -0.65 -7.20 5.53
N ILE A 75 -1.92 -6.92 5.19
CA ILE A 75 -2.57 -7.49 4.01
C ILE A 75 -1.81 -7.08 2.74
N VAL A 76 -1.46 -5.79 2.61
CA VAL A 76 -0.70 -5.28 1.47
C VAL A 76 0.67 -5.94 1.37
N LEU A 77 1.36 -6.16 2.49
CA LEU A 77 2.65 -6.86 2.53
C LEU A 77 2.52 -8.30 1.99
N THR A 78 1.52 -9.06 2.44
CA THR A 78 1.28 -10.43 1.97
C THR A 78 0.97 -10.46 0.47
N ILE A 79 0.14 -9.54 -0.01
CA ILE A 79 -0.23 -9.48 -1.43
C ILE A 79 1.01 -9.17 -2.30
N ILE A 80 1.83 -8.21 -1.90
CA ILE A 80 3.01 -7.80 -2.68
C ILE A 80 4.09 -8.88 -2.68
N THR A 81 4.31 -9.55 -1.55
CA THR A 81 5.27 -10.65 -1.48
C THR A 81 4.87 -11.82 -2.39
N VAL A 82 3.60 -12.22 -2.38
CA VAL A 82 3.07 -13.25 -3.30
C VAL A 82 3.25 -12.82 -4.76
N TYR A 83 2.91 -11.57 -5.09
CA TYR A 83 3.10 -11.02 -6.44
C TYR A 83 4.58 -11.07 -6.89
N LEU A 84 5.50 -10.67 -6.02
CA LEU A 84 6.94 -10.62 -6.30
C LEU A 84 7.51 -12.03 -6.54
N VAL A 85 7.03 -13.03 -5.81
CA VAL A 85 7.35 -14.44 -6.07
C VAL A 85 6.85 -14.84 -7.46
N LEU A 86 5.57 -14.61 -7.77
CA LEU A 86 4.96 -15.03 -9.03
C LEU A 86 5.64 -14.43 -10.27
N ILE A 87 6.00 -13.14 -10.24
CA ILE A 87 6.64 -12.49 -11.39
C ILE A 87 8.08 -12.96 -11.62
N ASN A 88 8.76 -13.45 -10.58
CA ASN A 88 10.13 -13.93 -10.64
C ASN A 88 10.26 -15.43 -10.96
N LEU A 89 9.17 -16.19 -10.95
CA LEU A 89 9.19 -17.59 -11.36
C LEU A 89 9.61 -17.77 -12.84
N LYS A 90 10.28 -18.91 -13.11
CA LYS A 90 10.77 -19.29 -14.45
C LYS A 90 9.66 -19.84 -15.37
N LEU A 91 8.58 -20.37 -14.80
CA LEU A 91 7.46 -20.97 -15.55
C LEU A 91 6.67 -19.90 -16.32
N LYS A 92 6.49 -20.11 -17.64
CA LYS A 92 5.80 -19.15 -18.54
C LYS A 92 4.35 -18.89 -18.11
N LEU A 93 3.62 -19.92 -17.67
CA LEU A 93 2.24 -19.80 -17.17
C LEU A 93 2.16 -18.96 -15.88
N MET A 94 2.98 -19.28 -14.88
CA MET A 94 3.02 -18.53 -13.61
C MET A 94 3.37 -17.06 -13.82
N LYS A 95 4.25 -16.79 -14.77
CA LYS A 95 4.63 -15.42 -15.14
C LYS A 95 3.50 -14.65 -15.84
N ASN A 96 2.70 -15.31 -16.68
CA ASN A 96 1.51 -14.68 -17.28
C ASN A 96 0.47 -14.34 -16.21
N ILE A 97 0.21 -15.27 -15.29
CA ILE A 97 -0.69 -15.06 -14.15
C ILE A 97 -0.18 -13.90 -13.30
N GLY A 98 1.12 -13.92 -12.93
CA GLY A 98 1.75 -12.83 -12.20
C GLY A 98 1.58 -11.47 -12.90
N SER A 99 1.79 -11.40 -14.21
CA SER A 99 1.60 -10.15 -14.97
C SER A 99 0.16 -9.63 -14.94
N ILE A 100 -0.84 -10.51 -15.00
CA ILE A 100 -2.26 -10.11 -14.90
C ILE A 100 -2.57 -9.66 -13.47
N LEU A 101 -2.09 -10.40 -12.49
CA LEU A 101 -2.27 -10.11 -11.07
C LEU A 101 -1.64 -8.75 -10.72
N GLY A 102 -0.47 -8.43 -11.29
CA GLY A 102 0.18 -7.13 -11.17
C GLY A 102 -0.61 -5.98 -11.79
N ILE A 103 -1.28 -6.19 -12.93
CA ILE A 103 -2.20 -5.19 -13.50
C ILE A 103 -3.36 -4.93 -12.53
N VAL A 104 -3.98 -5.98 -12.00
CA VAL A 104 -5.12 -5.88 -11.07
C VAL A 104 -4.71 -5.20 -9.77
N ILE A 105 -3.60 -5.63 -9.14
CA ILE A 105 -3.07 -5.01 -7.91
C ILE A 105 -2.67 -3.56 -8.16
N GLY A 106 -1.91 -3.29 -9.22
CA GLY A 106 -1.45 -1.95 -9.54
C GLY A 106 -2.63 -0.98 -9.74
N PHE A 107 -3.66 -1.44 -10.45
CA PHE A 107 -4.89 -0.66 -10.64
C PHE A 107 -5.64 -0.44 -9.31
N LEU A 108 -5.80 -1.48 -8.49
CA LEU A 108 -6.43 -1.38 -7.17
C LEU A 108 -5.69 -0.39 -6.26
N LEU A 109 -4.36 -0.42 -6.24
CA LEU A 109 -3.55 0.50 -5.43
C LEU A 109 -3.74 1.96 -5.86
N ILE A 110 -3.76 2.22 -7.18
CA ILE A 110 -4.04 3.55 -7.71
C ILE A 110 -5.45 4.00 -7.30
N PHE A 111 -6.44 3.12 -7.46
CA PHE A 111 -7.83 3.42 -7.13
C PHE A 111 -8.02 3.72 -5.64
N ILE A 112 -7.50 2.86 -4.75
CA ILE A 112 -7.54 3.04 -3.30
C ILE A 112 -6.84 4.34 -2.91
N SER A 113 -5.72 4.69 -3.55
CA SER A 113 -5.01 5.95 -3.29
C SER A 113 -5.81 7.20 -3.70
N SER A 114 -6.77 7.06 -4.60
CA SER A 114 -7.62 8.15 -5.09
C SER A 114 -8.91 8.33 -4.30
N ILE A 115 -9.37 7.30 -3.57
CA ILE A 115 -10.57 7.41 -2.70
C ILE A 115 -10.47 8.58 -1.71
N PRO A 116 -9.36 8.74 -0.97
CA PRO A 116 -9.25 9.83 -0.02
C PRO A 116 -9.33 11.20 -0.70
N PHE A 117 -8.80 11.33 -1.92
CA PHE A 117 -8.80 12.60 -2.68
C PHE A 117 -10.21 13.03 -3.09
N ILE A 118 -11.05 12.06 -3.50
CA ILE A 118 -12.46 12.30 -3.83
C ILE A 118 -13.25 12.72 -2.57
N VAL A 119 -12.97 12.06 -1.43
CA VAL A 119 -13.65 12.36 -0.16
C VAL A 119 -13.16 13.67 0.46
N SER A 120 -11.87 13.99 0.39
CA SER A 120 -11.30 15.20 1.00
C SER A 120 -11.82 16.49 0.36
N ASN A 121 -12.13 16.46 -0.95
CA ASN A 121 -12.74 17.60 -1.65
C ASN A 121 -14.15 17.94 -1.11
N THR A 122 -14.78 17.04 -0.37
CA THR A 122 -16.13 17.24 0.22
C THR A 122 -16.12 17.62 1.70
N ARG A 123 -14.96 17.54 2.40
CA ARG A 123 -14.85 17.71 3.87
C ARG A 123 -13.54 18.41 4.31
N SER A 124 -13.12 19.44 3.59
CA SER A 124 -11.77 20.03 3.60
C SER A 124 -11.29 20.74 4.89
N GLU A 125 -11.88 20.51 6.05
CA GLU A 125 -11.47 21.17 7.31
C GLU A 125 -10.49 20.34 8.16
N ASN A 126 -10.37 19.04 7.92
CA ASN A 126 -9.58 18.16 8.78
C ASN A 126 -8.20 17.85 8.19
N GLY A 127 -7.14 18.49 8.73
CA GLY A 127 -5.74 18.26 8.31
C GLY A 127 -5.29 16.80 8.38
N THR A 128 -5.90 15.97 9.23
CA THR A 128 -5.67 14.52 9.30
C THR A 128 -6.02 13.80 8.00
N TRP A 129 -7.11 14.20 7.33
CA TRP A 129 -7.51 13.61 6.05
C TRP A 129 -6.52 13.97 4.94
N VAL A 130 -6.03 15.20 4.91
CA VAL A 130 -5.00 15.65 3.94
C VAL A 130 -3.69 14.89 4.14
N LEU A 131 -3.30 14.61 5.39
CA LEU A 131 -2.12 13.82 5.68
C LEU A 131 -2.30 12.35 5.22
N ILE A 132 -3.45 11.75 5.50
CA ILE A 132 -3.77 10.39 5.07
C ILE A 132 -3.82 10.28 3.54
N THR A 133 -4.44 11.25 2.85
CA THR A 133 -4.50 11.29 1.38
C THR A 133 -3.10 11.41 0.78
N GLY A 134 -2.27 12.31 1.30
CA GLY A 134 -0.91 12.54 0.82
C GLY A 134 -0.03 11.30 0.98
N LEU A 135 -0.09 10.64 2.15
CA LEU A 135 0.68 9.42 2.42
C LEU A 135 0.21 8.25 1.54
N LEU A 136 -1.10 8.04 1.40
CA LEU A 136 -1.63 6.97 0.54
C LEU A 136 -1.31 7.22 -0.94
N PHE A 137 -1.40 8.45 -1.42
CA PHE A 137 -1.07 8.78 -2.80
C PHE A 137 0.42 8.60 -3.10
N THR A 138 1.29 9.12 -2.24
CA THR A 138 2.75 9.03 -2.43
C THR A 138 3.25 7.59 -2.34
N PHE A 139 2.80 6.81 -1.36
CA PHE A 139 3.33 5.46 -1.16
C PHE A 139 2.58 4.39 -1.95
N CYS A 140 1.23 4.39 -1.94
CA CYS A 140 0.45 3.39 -2.66
C CYS A 140 0.19 3.78 -4.12
N GLY A 141 -0.11 5.06 -4.39
CA GLY A 141 -0.43 5.54 -5.74
C GLY A 141 0.76 5.47 -6.70
N ILE A 142 1.88 6.12 -6.35
CA ILE A 142 3.10 6.13 -7.19
C ILE A 142 3.60 4.71 -7.43
N SER A 143 3.67 3.90 -6.37
CA SER A 143 4.12 2.52 -6.51
C SER A 143 3.15 1.66 -7.32
N GLY A 144 1.84 1.88 -7.15
CA GLY A 144 0.80 1.25 -7.97
C GLY A 144 0.96 1.57 -9.46
N LEU A 145 1.31 2.81 -9.81
CA LEU A 145 1.61 3.21 -11.19
C LEU A 145 2.81 2.45 -11.77
N PHE A 146 3.90 2.29 -11.01
CA PHE A 146 5.06 1.51 -11.44
C PHE A 146 4.74 0.02 -11.64
N ILE A 147 3.98 -0.57 -10.71
CA ILE A 147 3.54 -1.97 -10.81
C ILE A 147 2.62 -2.14 -12.03
N PHE A 148 1.64 -1.26 -12.21
CA PHE A 148 0.68 -1.32 -13.29
C PHE A 148 1.36 -1.19 -14.67
N SER A 149 2.17 -0.13 -14.84
CA SER A 149 2.90 0.11 -16.10
C SER A 149 3.90 -1.01 -16.41
N GLY A 150 4.64 -1.48 -15.40
CA GLY A 150 5.57 -2.61 -15.56
C GLY A 150 4.87 -3.91 -15.96
N SER A 151 3.72 -4.18 -15.34
CA SER A 151 2.91 -5.37 -15.61
C SER A 151 2.27 -5.33 -17.00
N LEU A 152 1.80 -4.17 -17.47
CA LEU A 152 1.31 -3.99 -18.83
C LEU A 152 2.40 -4.27 -19.87
N ILE A 153 3.58 -3.67 -19.70
CA ILE A 153 4.72 -3.87 -20.61
C ILE A 153 5.16 -5.35 -20.63
N CYS A 154 5.14 -6.00 -19.47
CA CYS A 154 5.47 -7.42 -19.35
C CYS A 154 4.44 -8.29 -20.10
N PHE A 155 3.15 -8.00 -19.94
CA PHE A 155 2.06 -8.73 -20.58
C PHE A 155 2.12 -8.65 -22.11
N PHE A 156 2.22 -7.45 -22.69
CA PHE A 156 2.35 -7.27 -24.14
C PHE A 156 3.62 -7.92 -24.69
N GLY A 157 4.73 -7.85 -23.94
CA GLY A 157 5.97 -8.53 -24.31
C GLY A 157 5.85 -10.05 -24.35
N LEU A 158 5.05 -10.64 -23.45
CA LEU A 158 4.81 -12.09 -23.40
C LEU A 158 3.93 -12.58 -24.56
N ILE A 159 2.90 -11.80 -24.94
CA ILE A 159 2.05 -12.08 -26.10
C ILE A 159 2.89 -12.06 -27.39
N LYS A 160 3.68 -11.00 -27.59
CA LYS A 160 4.52 -10.86 -28.80
C LYS A 160 5.50 -12.02 -28.93
N LYS A 161 6.14 -12.46 -27.83
CA LYS A 161 7.06 -13.61 -27.84
C LYS A 161 6.34 -14.92 -28.19
N GLY A 162 5.13 -15.13 -27.66
CA GLY A 162 4.33 -16.32 -27.98
C GLY A 162 3.90 -16.42 -29.44
N VAL A 163 3.66 -15.30 -30.12
CA VAL A 163 3.33 -15.26 -31.55
C VAL A 163 4.55 -15.58 -32.43
N VAL A 164 5.74 -15.08 -32.05
CA VAL A 164 6.99 -15.35 -32.78
C VAL A 164 7.40 -16.82 -32.67
N ASP A 165 7.33 -17.41 -31.48
CA ASP A 165 7.67 -18.83 -31.27
C ASP A 165 6.75 -19.78 -32.08
N LYS A 166 5.48 -19.39 -32.30
CA LYS A 166 4.53 -20.15 -33.14
C LYS A 166 4.82 -20.03 -34.64
N LYS A 167 5.37 -18.90 -35.10
CA LYS A 167 5.76 -18.73 -36.51
C LYS A 167 6.99 -19.55 -36.86
N ILE A 168 7.98 -19.62 -35.97
CA ILE A 168 9.23 -20.37 -36.21
C ILE A 168 8.99 -21.88 -36.26
N LYS A 169 8.05 -22.42 -35.48
CA LYS A 169 7.68 -23.86 -35.54
C LYS A 169 6.88 -24.27 -36.79
N LYS A 170 6.43 -23.31 -37.60
CA LYS A 170 5.67 -23.57 -38.84
C LYS A 170 6.52 -23.48 -40.10
N ILE A 171 7.79 -23.10 -39.97
CA ILE A 171 8.81 -23.07 -41.03
C ILE A 171 9.69 -24.30 -40.81
#